data_AF-A0A9D3MIY7-F1
#
_entry.id   AF-A0A9D3MIY7-F1
#
_cell.length_a   1.000
_cell.length_b   1.000
_cell.length_c   1.000
_cell.angle_alpha   90.00
_cell.angle_beta   90.00
_cell.angle_gamma   90.00
#
_symmetry.space_group_name_H-M   'P 1'
#
loop_
_entity.id
_entity.type
_entity.pdbx_description
1 polymer ?
#
loop_
_entity_poly.entity_id
_entity_poly.type
_entity_poly.pdbx_seq_one_letter_code
_entity_poly.pdbx_strand_id
1 'polypeptide(L)'
;MAWVKLFKRPGGGLGKTYQPGSMMSLALTKGLLNEPGQNSCFLNSAVQVLWQLDIFRRSLRQLPGHFCLGDACIFCALKSIFTQFQHSRERALPSDNLRHALAETFKDEQRFQLGLMDDAAECFENILERIHLHVVSNAEAEVCTSRSCITHQKFAVALYEQCVCRSCGASSDPLPFTQLVHYVSTTALCQQADRVLEKSERHRSETLRSCCRRRAPSGISEIAR
;
A
#
# COMPACT_ATOMS: atom_id res chain seq x y z
N MET A 1 32.52 -5.16 -58.42
CA MET A 1 32.18 -6.44 -57.76
C MET A 1 31.54 -6.07 -56.40
N ALA A 2 30.30 -5.57 -56.30
CA ALA A 2 29.00 -6.22 -56.55
C ALA A 2 28.86 -7.45 -55.60
N TRP A 3 27.96 -7.54 -54.63
CA TRP A 3 26.51 -7.24 -54.62
C TRP A 3 25.96 -6.92 -53.21
N VAL A 4 25.03 -5.97 -53.15
CA VAL A 4 24.00 -5.77 -52.11
C VAL A 4 22.69 -6.41 -52.61
N LYS A 5 21.98 -7.20 -51.79
CA LYS A 5 20.50 -7.38 -51.81
C LYS A 5 20.08 -7.82 -50.39
N LEU A 6 19.31 -7.04 -49.61
CA LEU A 6 17.88 -6.70 -49.69
C LEU A 6 16.94 -7.89 -49.33
N PHE A 7 15.82 -7.53 -48.68
CA PHE A 7 14.58 -8.30 -48.38
C PHE A 7 14.46 -8.83 -46.95
N LYS A 8 13.34 -8.72 -46.22
CA LYS A 8 12.10 -7.90 -46.20
C LYS A 8 11.32 -8.45 -44.99
N ARG A 9 10.59 -7.61 -44.24
CA ARG A 9 9.53 -8.06 -43.32
C ARG A 9 8.44 -8.83 -44.09
N PRO A 10 7.72 -9.71 -43.39
CA PRO A 10 6.26 -9.58 -43.39
C PRO A 10 5.72 -9.51 -41.96
N GLY A 11 4.81 -8.56 -41.75
CA GLY A 11 3.87 -8.62 -40.64
C GLY A 11 2.76 -9.64 -40.92
N GLY A 12 2.11 -10.11 -39.87
CA GLY A 12 0.94 -10.99 -39.94
C GLY A 12 0.51 -11.33 -38.53
N GLY A 13 -0.68 -10.86 -38.14
CA GLY A 13 -1.11 -10.74 -36.76
C GLY A 13 -1.50 -12.03 -36.06
N LEU A 14 -1.31 -12.03 -34.74
CA LEU A 14 -2.04 -12.85 -33.79
C LEU A 14 -3.05 -11.95 -33.09
N GLY A 15 -4.25 -11.89 -33.67
CA GLY A 15 -5.41 -11.32 -33.04
C GLY A 15 -5.84 -12.17 -31.85
N LYS A 16 -6.01 -11.49 -30.71
CA LYS A 16 -7.05 -11.69 -29.69
C LYS A 16 -7.27 -13.13 -29.19
N THR A 17 -6.91 -13.38 -27.93
CA THR A 17 -7.91 -13.70 -26.88
C THR A 17 -7.31 -13.40 -25.50
N TYR A 18 -7.51 -12.19 -25.01
CA TYR A 18 -7.62 -11.92 -23.57
C TYR A 18 -8.77 -10.94 -23.43
N GLN A 19 -9.85 -11.36 -22.75
CA GLN A 19 -10.98 -10.51 -22.43
C GLN A 19 -10.85 -10.09 -20.96
N PRO A 20 -10.31 -8.90 -20.65
CA PRO A 20 -10.37 -8.37 -19.30
C PRO A 20 -11.74 -7.71 -19.10
N GLY A 21 -12.70 -8.51 -18.64
CA GLY A 21 -13.95 -7.99 -18.09
C GLY A 21 -13.65 -7.22 -16.80
N SER A 22 -13.84 -5.90 -16.84
CA SER A 22 -13.76 -4.93 -15.74
C SER A 22 -12.35 -4.45 -15.31
N MET A 23 -11.63 -3.76 -16.21
CA MET A 23 -10.56 -2.84 -15.80
C MET A 23 -11.15 -1.48 -15.45
N MET A 24 -11.33 -1.21 -14.16
CA MET A 24 -11.40 0.17 -13.69
C MET A 24 -10.02 0.81 -13.85
N SER A 25 -9.84 1.55 -14.94
CA SER A 25 -8.85 2.62 -15.15
C SER A 25 -7.49 2.43 -14.43
N LEU A 26 -6.70 1.44 -14.83
CA LEU A 26 -5.26 1.49 -14.60
C LEU A 26 -4.72 2.61 -15.51
N ALA A 27 -4.52 3.80 -14.93
CA ALA A 27 -3.78 4.87 -15.58
C ALA A 27 -2.52 4.27 -16.21
N LEU A 28 -2.18 4.65 -17.44
CA LEU A 28 -0.94 4.25 -18.10
C LEU A 28 0.21 4.36 -17.10
N THR A 29 0.80 3.23 -16.70
CA THR A 29 1.77 3.17 -15.61
C THR A 29 3.05 3.86 -16.06
N LYS A 30 3.23 5.11 -15.61
CA LYS A 30 4.46 5.88 -15.84
C LYS A 30 5.49 5.50 -14.78
N GLY A 31 6.73 5.37 -15.20
CA GLY A 31 7.87 5.23 -14.30
C GLY A 31 8.28 6.55 -13.66
N LEU A 32 9.22 6.46 -12.72
CA LEU A 32 9.94 7.61 -12.18
C LEU A 32 11.42 7.44 -12.49
N LEU A 33 12.06 8.53 -12.90
CA LEU A 33 13.49 8.54 -13.22
C LEU A 33 14.33 8.33 -11.96
N ASN A 34 15.48 7.69 -12.13
CA ASN A 34 16.48 7.48 -11.09
C ASN A 34 17.85 7.30 -11.76
N GLU A 35 18.50 8.42 -12.06
CA GLU A 35 19.83 8.41 -12.66
C GLU A 35 20.89 7.89 -11.67
N PRO A 36 22.01 7.34 -12.15
CA PRO A 36 23.09 6.87 -11.29
C PRO A 36 23.53 7.94 -10.28
N GLY A 37 23.56 7.58 -8.99
CA GLY A 37 23.95 8.49 -7.90
C GLY A 37 22.82 9.34 -7.33
N GLN A 38 21.62 9.37 -7.93
CA GLN A 38 20.47 10.06 -7.32
C GLN A 38 19.95 9.32 -6.08
N ASN A 39 20.01 7.98 -6.12
CA ASN A 39 19.54 7.10 -5.04
C ASN A 39 18.09 7.39 -4.60
N SER A 40 17.23 7.79 -5.54
CA SER A 40 15.83 8.19 -5.31
C SER A 40 14.85 7.01 -5.36
N CYS A 41 15.32 5.77 -5.45
CA CYS A 41 14.49 4.58 -5.62
C CYS A 41 13.50 4.36 -4.46
N PHE A 42 13.89 4.70 -3.23
CA PHE A 42 13.03 4.58 -2.04
C PHE A 42 11.82 5.54 -2.13
N LEU A 43 12.07 6.79 -2.50
CA LEU A 43 11.05 7.81 -2.73
C LEU A 43 10.15 7.41 -3.90
N ASN A 44 10.75 6.96 -5.00
CA ASN A 44 10.00 6.55 -6.19
C ASN A 44 9.03 5.41 -5.85
N SER A 45 9.46 4.46 -5.02
CA SER A 45 8.62 3.36 -4.55
C SER A 45 7.44 3.87 -3.71
N ALA A 46 7.68 4.76 -2.75
CA ALA A 46 6.63 5.37 -1.93
C ALA A 46 5.61 6.18 -2.77
N VAL A 47 6.09 6.96 -3.74
CA VAL A 47 5.24 7.77 -4.64
C VAL A 47 4.37 6.87 -5.51
N GLN A 48 4.91 5.76 -6.04
CA GLN A 48 4.14 4.83 -6.85
C GLN A 48 3.01 4.16 -6.04
N VAL A 49 3.28 3.79 -4.78
CA VAL A 49 2.24 3.28 -3.87
C VAL A 49 1.13 4.31 -3.68
N LEU A 50 1.48 5.54 -3.32
CA LEU A 50 0.49 6.61 -3.12
C LEU A 50 -0.28 6.94 -4.40
N TRP A 51 0.39 6.93 -5.55
CA TRP A 51 -0.24 7.16 -6.84
C TRP A 51 -1.24 6.05 -7.18
N GLN A 52 -0.96 4.80 -6.85
CA GLN A 52 -1.89 3.70 -7.17
C GLN A 52 -3.17 3.71 -6.29
N LEU A 53 -3.18 4.47 -5.20
CA LEU A 53 -4.34 4.61 -4.31
C LEU A 53 -5.36 5.64 -4.84
N ASP A 54 -6.35 5.15 -5.58
CA ASP A 54 -7.45 5.92 -6.18
C ASP A 54 -8.10 6.94 -5.23
N ILE A 55 -8.46 6.47 -4.03
CA ILE A 55 -9.16 7.28 -3.03
C ILE A 55 -8.24 8.42 -2.57
N PHE A 56 -6.98 8.13 -2.30
CA PHE A 56 -5.99 9.13 -1.90
C PHE A 56 -5.79 10.18 -2.99
N ARG A 57 -5.60 9.77 -4.25
CA ARG A 57 -5.45 10.70 -5.38
C ARG A 57 -6.61 11.70 -5.49
N ARG A 58 -7.84 11.20 -5.39
CA ARG A 58 -9.05 12.02 -5.48
C ARG A 58 -9.15 12.97 -4.29
N SER A 59 -8.94 12.46 -3.08
CA SER A 59 -8.99 13.27 -1.85
C SER A 59 -7.91 14.36 -1.85
N LEU A 60 -6.67 14.05 -2.22
CA LEU A 60 -5.58 15.03 -2.30
C LEU A 60 -5.90 16.15 -3.30
N ARG A 61 -6.49 15.82 -4.45
CA ARG A 61 -6.89 16.80 -5.47
C ARG A 61 -7.97 17.76 -4.95
N GLN A 62 -8.91 17.26 -4.16
CA GLN A 62 -10.05 18.02 -3.65
C GLN A 62 -9.71 18.92 -2.45
N LEU A 63 -8.52 18.80 -1.86
CA LEU A 63 -8.15 19.63 -0.72
C LEU A 63 -8.05 21.11 -1.10
N PRO A 64 -8.79 22.01 -0.40
CA PRO A 64 -8.93 23.41 -0.76
C PRO A 64 -7.67 24.25 -0.48
N GLY A 65 -6.79 23.78 0.40
CA GLY A 65 -5.59 24.49 0.81
C GLY A 65 -4.67 23.63 1.67
N HIS A 66 -3.48 24.17 1.94
CA HIS A 66 -2.47 23.61 2.83
C HIS A 66 -1.56 24.73 3.35
N PHE A 67 -0.87 24.47 4.45
CA PHE A 67 0.18 25.32 5.00
C PHE A 67 1.49 25.05 4.26
N CYS A 68 1.79 25.92 3.29
CA CYS A 68 2.96 25.79 2.44
C CYS A 68 4.24 26.19 3.18
N LEU A 69 5.31 25.43 2.97
CA LEU A 69 6.65 25.67 3.53
C LEU A 69 7.68 26.01 2.44
N GLY A 70 7.23 26.59 1.32
CA GLY A 70 8.11 26.92 0.19
C GLY A 70 8.79 25.68 -0.38
N ASP A 71 10.12 25.73 -0.48
CA ASP A 71 10.93 24.66 -1.08
C ASP A 71 10.88 23.34 -0.29
N ALA A 72 10.59 23.39 1.01
CA ALA A 72 10.39 22.21 1.86
C ALA A 72 8.96 21.62 1.78
N CYS A 73 8.10 22.13 0.89
CA CYS A 73 6.69 21.73 0.88
C CYS A 73 6.45 20.42 0.11
N ILE A 74 6.44 19.31 0.85
CA ILE A 74 6.13 17.97 0.34
C ILE A 74 4.73 17.92 -0.30
N PHE A 75 3.74 18.62 0.28
CA PHE A 75 2.39 18.65 -0.28
C PHE A 75 2.34 19.25 -1.70
N CYS A 76 3.01 20.39 -1.92
CA CYS A 76 3.12 21.02 -3.24
C CYS A 76 3.84 20.10 -4.24
N ALA A 77 4.99 19.57 -3.86
CA ALA A 77 5.77 18.70 -4.73
C ALA A 77 4.99 17.42 -5.11
N LEU A 78 4.26 16.83 -4.15
CA LEU A 78 3.43 15.65 -4.41
C LEU A 78 2.23 15.97 -5.32
N LYS A 79 1.55 17.10 -5.12
CA LYS A 79 0.50 17.55 -6.06
C LYS A 79 1.05 17.79 -7.47
N SER A 80 2.24 18.36 -7.58
CA SER A 80 2.90 18.59 -8.86
C SER A 80 3.17 17.28 -9.60
N ILE A 81 3.81 16.30 -8.95
CA ILE A 81 4.11 15.02 -9.61
C ILE A 81 2.84 14.23 -9.96
N PHE A 82 1.80 14.28 -9.11
CA PHE A 82 0.50 13.66 -9.42
C PHE A 82 -0.21 14.32 -10.60
N THR A 83 -0.03 15.63 -10.80
CA THR A 83 -0.52 16.34 -11.98
C THR A 83 0.21 15.89 -13.24
N GLN A 84 1.54 15.70 -13.16
CA GLN A 84 2.33 15.16 -14.27
C GLN A 84 1.95 13.70 -14.60
N PHE A 85 1.68 12.88 -13.58
CA PHE A 85 1.15 11.54 -13.78
C PHE A 85 -0.18 11.52 -14.56
N GLN A 86 -1.02 12.55 -14.39
CA GLN A 86 -2.31 12.65 -15.10
C GLN A 86 -2.15 13.16 -16.54
N HIS A 87 -1.33 14.19 -16.74
CA HIS A 87 -1.36 14.98 -17.97
C HIS A 87 -0.13 14.85 -18.86
N SER A 88 1.02 14.45 -18.31
CA SER A 88 2.22 14.27 -19.12
C SER A 88 2.05 13.12 -20.11
N ARG A 89 2.74 13.20 -21.25
CA ARG A 89 2.83 12.12 -22.25
C ARG A 89 4.09 11.26 -22.06
N GLU A 90 4.99 11.69 -21.18
CA GLU A 90 6.24 11.00 -20.91
C GLU A 90 5.98 9.66 -20.22
N ARG A 91 6.82 8.67 -20.55
CA ARG A 91 6.76 7.33 -19.97
C ARG A 91 7.44 7.25 -18.60
N ALA A 92 8.36 8.16 -18.32
CA ALA A 92 9.06 8.27 -17.04
C ALA A 92 9.11 9.75 -16.65
N LEU A 93 8.83 10.05 -15.37
CA LEU A 93 8.76 11.42 -14.86
C LEU A 93 9.89 11.70 -13.86
N PRO A 94 10.40 12.94 -13.80
CA PRO A 94 11.34 13.36 -12.76
C PRO A 94 10.65 13.49 -11.40
N SER A 95 11.31 13.02 -10.33
CA SER A 95 10.87 13.18 -8.94
C SER A 95 11.72 14.19 -8.16
N ASP A 96 12.61 14.92 -8.83
CA ASP A 96 13.62 15.79 -8.21
C ASP A 96 13.01 16.83 -7.27
N ASN A 97 11.91 17.49 -7.66
CA ASN A 97 11.25 18.49 -6.81
C ASN A 97 10.77 17.90 -5.48
N LEU A 98 10.24 16.67 -5.50
CA LEU A 98 9.80 15.99 -4.28
C LEU A 98 10.99 15.48 -3.48
N ARG A 99 12.06 15.05 -4.16
CA ARG A 99 13.33 14.65 -3.54
C ARG A 99 13.96 15.81 -2.78
N HIS A 100 14.00 17.00 -3.37
CA HIS A 100 14.50 18.23 -2.75
C HIS A 100 13.63 18.65 -1.57
N ALA A 101 12.31 18.68 -1.72
CA ALA A 101 11.40 19.03 -0.63
C ALA A 101 11.54 18.09 0.57
N LEU A 102 11.74 16.79 0.32
CA LEU A 102 11.97 15.80 1.36
C LEU A 102 13.32 16.03 2.07
N ALA A 103 14.41 16.23 1.32
CA ALA A 103 15.73 16.49 1.89
C ALA A 103 15.76 17.75 2.75
N GLU A 104 15.11 18.83 2.31
CA GLU A 104 15.03 20.08 3.06
C GLU A 104 14.15 19.95 4.31
N THR A 105 13.06 19.18 4.24
CA THR A 105 12.18 18.94 5.39
C THR A 105 12.90 18.22 6.53
N PHE A 106 13.77 17.25 6.21
CA PHE A 106 14.42 16.37 7.17
C PHE A 106 15.93 16.65 7.33
N LYS A 107 16.35 17.87 7.01
CA LYS A 107 17.76 18.29 7.07
C LYS A 107 18.38 18.17 8.46
N ASP A 108 17.60 18.48 9.50
CA ASP A 108 18.10 18.50 10.88
C ASP A 108 18.29 17.07 11.41
N GLU A 109 17.51 16.12 10.90
CA GLU A 109 17.63 14.68 11.20
C GLU A 109 18.71 13.99 10.35
N GLN A 110 19.29 14.69 9.36
CA GLN A 110 20.18 14.10 8.34
C GLN A 110 19.56 12.92 7.59
N ARG A 111 18.23 12.86 7.52
CA ARG A 111 17.47 11.82 6.82
C ARG A 111 17.06 12.28 5.44
N PHE A 112 16.91 11.33 4.52
CA PHE A 112 16.51 11.58 3.14
C PHE A 112 17.38 12.60 2.41
N GLN A 113 18.67 12.71 2.73
CA GLN A 113 19.56 13.69 2.09
C GLN A 113 19.86 13.32 0.63
N LEU A 114 20.15 14.34 -0.19
CA LEU A 114 20.37 14.17 -1.63
C LEU A 114 21.57 13.25 -1.89
N GLY A 115 21.44 12.36 -2.88
CA GLY A 115 22.48 11.39 -3.24
C GLY A 115 22.65 10.23 -2.24
N LEU A 116 21.95 10.23 -1.12
CA LEU A 116 21.91 9.09 -0.19
C LEU A 116 20.66 8.23 -0.44
N MET A 117 20.77 6.95 -0.10
CA MET A 117 19.65 6.01 -0.11
C MET A 117 19.05 5.95 1.30
N ASP A 118 17.74 5.70 1.37
CA ASP A 118 16.99 5.63 2.63
C ASP A 118 15.91 4.55 2.55
N ASP A 119 15.17 4.31 3.64
CA ASP A 119 14.11 3.31 3.71
C ASP A 119 12.81 3.82 3.05
N ALA A 120 12.21 2.98 2.20
CA ALA A 120 11.01 3.33 1.45
C ALA A 120 9.74 3.35 2.31
N ALA A 121 9.66 2.48 3.32
CA ALA A 121 8.55 2.39 4.24
C ALA A 121 8.56 3.58 5.21
N GLU A 122 9.74 3.92 5.75
CA GLU A 122 9.91 5.14 6.54
C GLU A 122 9.58 6.39 5.72
N CYS A 123 10.07 6.48 4.47
CA CYS A 123 9.74 7.58 3.58
C CYS A 123 8.23 7.71 3.35
N PHE A 124 7.51 6.59 3.20
CA PHE A 124 6.07 6.58 3.02
C PHE A 124 5.34 7.13 4.26
N GLU A 125 5.71 6.68 5.46
CA GLU A 125 5.16 7.17 6.72
C GLU A 125 5.39 8.68 6.88
N ASN A 126 6.62 9.12 6.64
CA ASN A 126 7.00 10.52 6.75
C ASN A 126 6.24 11.40 5.74
N ILE A 127 6.00 10.92 4.52
CA ILE A 127 5.15 11.65 3.56
C ILE A 127 3.73 11.81 4.11
N LEU A 128 3.13 10.76 4.69
CA LEU A 128 1.79 10.85 5.27
C LEU A 128 1.74 11.80 6.47
N GLU A 129 2.72 11.75 7.36
CA GLU A 129 2.83 12.65 8.49
C GLU A 129 3.01 14.11 8.05
N ARG A 130 3.87 14.36 7.07
CA ARG A 130 4.09 15.71 6.54
C ARG A 130 2.84 16.26 5.84
N ILE A 131 2.07 15.43 5.13
CA ILE A 131 0.77 15.83 4.58
C ILE A 131 -0.22 16.18 5.70
N HIS A 132 -0.24 15.42 6.80
CA HIS A 132 -1.07 15.75 7.97
C HIS A 132 -0.73 17.15 8.50
N LEU A 133 0.54 17.43 8.73
CA LEU A 133 1.02 18.71 9.23
C LEU A 133 0.73 19.86 8.27
N HIS A 134 0.87 19.64 6.96
CA HIS A 134 0.49 20.61 5.94
C HIS A 134 -1.03 20.89 5.88
N VAL A 135 -1.90 20.01 6.40
CA VAL A 135 -3.36 20.23 6.36
C VAL A 135 -3.92 20.74 7.67
N VAL A 136 -3.37 20.29 8.80
CA VAL A 136 -3.95 20.54 10.14
C VAL A 136 -3.13 21.56 10.95
N SER A 137 -1.85 21.79 10.63
CA SER A 137 -0.95 22.70 11.38
C SER A 137 -0.87 22.46 12.88
N ASN A 138 -1.19 21.25 13.34
CA ASN A 138 -1.16 20.92 14.76
C ASN A 138 -0.29 19.70 15.00
N ALA A 139 0.98 19.93 15.31
CA ALA A 139 1.94 18.86 15.62
C ALA A 139 1.80 18.31 17.04
N GLU A 140 1.11 19.02 17.94
CA GLU A 140 1.09 18.72 19.38
C GLU A 140 -0.15 17.91 19.82
N ALA A 141 -1.15 17.75 18.96
CA ALA A 141 -2.33 16.96 19.30
C ALA A 141 -2.09 15.46 19.07
N GLU A 142 -2.22 14.67 20.14
CA GLU A 142 -2.16 13.20 20.08
C GLU A 142 -3.26 12.59 19.18
N VAL A 143 -4.37 13.30 18.98
CA VAL A 143 -5.50 12.84 18.16
C VAL A 143 -5.92 13.92 17.16
N CYS A 144 -5.80 13.60 15.88
CA CYS A 144 -6.31 14.45 14.80
C CYS A 144 -7.83 14.37 14.69
N THR A 145 -8.54 15.47 14.96
CA THR A 145 -10.01 15.59 14.82
C THR A 145 -10.46 16.23 13.50
N SER A 146 -9.51 16.67 12.67
CA SER A 146 -9.82 17.41 11.44
C SER A 146 -10.50 16.53 10.38
N ARG A 147 -11.65 17.00 9.89
CA ARG A 147 -12.37 16.36 8.78
C ARG A 147 -11.78 16.67 7.40
N SER A 148 -10.73 17.48 7.31
CA SER A 148 -9.99 17.68 6.06
C SER A 148 -8.70 16.83 6.00
N CYS A 149 -8.31 16.19 7.10
CA CYS A 149 -7.08 15.42 7.17
C CYS A 149 -7.18 14.08 6.42
N ILE A 150 -6.71 14.05 5.17
CA ILE A 150 -6.81 12.86 4.31
C ILE A 150 -6.00 11.68 4.84
N THR A 151 -4.90 11.94 5.54
CA THR A 151 -4.00 10.89 6.06
C THR A 151 -4.72 10.10 7.13
N HIS A 152 -5.32 10.78 8.10
CA HIS A 152 -6.12 10.13 9.13
C HIS A 152 -7.42 9.55 8.57
N GLN A 153 -8.12 10.23 7.68
CA GLN A 153 -9.37 9.71 7.15
C GLN A 153 -9.24 8.45 6.30
N LYS A 154 -8.11 8.29 5.60
CA LYS A 154 -7.94 7.22 4.61
C LYS A 154 -6.96 6.13 5.06
N PHE A 155 -6.03 6.43 5.97
CA PHE A 155 -5.01 5.49 6.41
C PHE A 155 -5.07 5.17 7.90
N ALA A 156 -5.64 6.04 8.74
CA ALA A 156 -5.65 5.76 10.17
C ALA A 156 -6.47 4.51 10.50
N VAL A 157 -5.87 3.64 11.29
CA VAL A 157 -6.51 2.51 11.94
C VAL A 157 -6.43 2.75 13.44
N ALA A 158 -7.59 2.70 14.10
CA ALA A 158 -7.67 2.66 15.56
C ALA A 158 -7.45 1.22 16.02
N LEU A 159 -6.38 1.00 16.79
CA LEU A 159 -6.00 -0.28 17.35
C LEU A 159 -6.08 -0.22 18.87
N TYR A 160 -6.23 -1.37 19.50
CA TYR A 160 -5.97 -1.53 20.92
C TYR A 160 -5.01 -2.70 21.11
N GLU A 161 -3.99 -2.51 21.92
CA GLU A 161 -3.07 -3.57 22.30
C GLU A 161 -3.46 -4.12 23.67
N GLN A 162 -3.54 -5.44 23.77
CA GLN A 162 -3.78 -6.13 25.03
C GLN A 162 -2.89 -7.37 25.10
N CYS A 163 -2.02 -7.43 26.10
CA CYS A 163 -1.18 -8.57 26.36
C CYS A 163 -1.90 -9.56 27.27
N VAL A 164 -1.93 -10.83 26.89
CA VAL A 164 -2.50 -11.91 27.71
C VAL A 164 -1.38 -12.87 28.09
N CYS A 165 -1.14 -13.02 29.39
CA CYS A 165 -0.15 -13.96 29.90
C CYS A 165 -0.63 -15.40 29.64
N ARG A 166 0.15 -16.18 28.88
CA ARG A 166 -0.18 -17.58 28.57
C ARG A 166 -0.13 -18.50 29.80
N SER A 167 0.61 -18.12 30.84
CA SER A 167 0.80 -18.95 32.03
C SER A 167 -0.30 -18.75 33.08
N CYS A 168 -0.70 -17.50 33.34
CA CYS A 168 -1.69 -17.20 34.39
C CYS A 168 -3.04 -16.68 33.85
N GLY A 169 -3.15 -16.40 32.56
CA GLY A 169 -4.38 -15.87 31.96
C GLY A 169 -4.70 -14.41 32.29
N ALA A 170 -3.82 -13.70 33.03
CA ALA A 170 -3.99 -12.28 33.28
C ALA A 170 -3.84 -11.47 31.98
N SER A 171 -4.74 -10.52 31.77
CA SER A 171 -4.71 -9.59 30.64
C SER A 171 -4.29 -8.20 31.11
N SER A 172 -3.50 -7.49 30.32
CA SER A 172 -3.22 -6.06 30.55
C SER A 172 -4.46 -5.21 30.30
N ASP A 173 -4.44 -3.97 30.77
CA ASP A 173 -5.41 -2.97 30.32
C ASP A 173 -5.25 -2.74 28.80
N PRO A 174 -6.35 -2.61 28.03
CA PRO A 174 -6.26 -2.30 26.62
C PRO A 174 -5.71 -0.89 26.41
N LEU A 175 -4.63 -0.76 25.63
CA LEU A 175 -4.06 0.53 25.26
C LEU A 175 -4.55 0.91 23.85
N PRO A 176 -5.47 1.89 23.72
CA PRO A 176 -5.91 2.36 22.41
C PRO A 176 -4.88 3.31 21.79
N PHE A 177 -4.61 3.15 20.50
CA PHE A 177 -3.77 4.07 19.74
C PHE A 177 -4.20 4.10 18.27
N THR A 178 -3.76 5.13 17.56
CA THR A 178 -4.02 5.29 16.13
C THR A 178 -2.72 5.16 15.37
N GLN A 179 -2.71 4.34 14.32
CA GLN A 179 -1.55 4.14 13.46
C GLN A 179 -1.95 4.34 12.00
N LEU A 180 -1.10 5.03 11.22
CA LEU A 180 -1.32 5.22 9.77
C LEU A 180 -0.84 4.01 8.96
N VAL A 181 0.18 3.29 9.44
CA VAL A 181 0.79 2.14 8.76
C VAL A 181 1.01 1.03 9.77
N HIS A 182 0.37 -0.13 9.57
CA HIS A 182 0.54 -1.28 10.46
C HIS A 182 1.48 -2.32 9.86
N TYR A 183 2.59 -2.57 10.55
CA TYR A 183 3.58 -3.57 10.13
C TYR A 183 3.21 -4.95 10.68
N VAL A 184 3.12 -5.93 9.79
CA VAL A 184 2.92 -7.33 10.16
C VAL A 184 4.11 -8.13 9.65
N SER A 185 4.77 -8.87 10.54
CA SER A 185 5.85 -9.76 10.12
C SER A 185 5.32 -10.91 9.28
N THR A 186 6.13 -11.39 8.35
CA THR A 186 5.82 -12.60 7.56
C THR A 186 5.58 -13.80 8.47
N THR A 187 6.33 -13.91 9.57
CA THR A 187 6.17 -14.97 10.57
C THR A 187 4.80 -14.93 11.23
N ALA A 188 4.29 -13.75 11.60
CA ALA A 188 2.96 -13.61 12.19
C ALA A 188 1.86 -13.95 11.17
N LEU A 189 2.02 -13.53 9.91
CA LEU A 189 1.10 -13.88 8.82
C LEU A 189 1.05 -15.39 8.57
N CYS A 190 2.20 -16.07 8.50
CA CYS A 190 2.27 -17.52 8.32
C CYS A 190 1.57 -18.26 9.47
N GLN A 191 1.89 -17.90 10.72
CA GLN A 191 1.24 -18.51 11.89
C GLN A 191 -0.27 -18.34 11.88
N GLN A 192 -0.76 -17.17 11.45
CA GLN A 192 -2.19 -16.92 11.36
C GLN A 192 -2.84 -17.71 10.21
N ALA A 193 -2.17 -17.82 9.06
CA ALA A 193 -2.62 -18.63 7.94
C ALA A 193 -2.76 -20.11 8.34
N ASP A 194 -1.76 -20.67 9.03
CA ASP A 194 -1.79 -22.05 9.52
C ASP A 194 -2.97 -22.28 10.47
N ARG A 195 -3.21 -21.36 11.42
CA ARG A 195 -4.36 -21.42 12.33
C ARG A 195 -5.70 -21.38 11.60
N VAL A 196 -5.82 -20.60 10.53
CA VAL A 196 -7.04 -20.51 9.71
C VAL A 196 -7.25 -21.82 8.94
N LEU A 197 -6.18 -22.39 8.36
CA LEU A 197 -6.23 -23.66 7.65
C LEU A 197 -6.61 -24.82 8.58
N GLU A 198 -6.03 -24.89 9.77
CA GLU A 198 -6.38 -25.88 10.79
C GLU A 198 -7.87 -25.79 11.19
N LYS A 199 -8.38 -24.57 11.39
CA LYS A 199 -9.80 -24.36 11.70
C LYS A 199 -10.70 -24.77 10.54
N SER A 200 -10.28 -24.51 9.29
CA SER A 200 -11.01 -24.90 8.09
C SER A 200 -11.06 -26.43 7.90
N GLU A 201 -9.94 -27.13 8.10
CA GLU A 201 -9.86 -28.60 8.05
C GLU A 201 -10.72 -29.25 9.15
N ARG A 202 -10.74 -28.67 10.36
CA ARG A 202 -11.65 -29.11 11.44
C ARG A 202 -13.12 -28.93 11.07
N HIS A 203 -13.49 -27.76 10.55
CA HIS A 203 -14.87 -27.51 10.08
C HIS A 203 -15.28 -28.44 8.93
N ARG A 204 -14.38 -28.72 7.98
CA ARG A 204 -14.63 -29.67 6.90
C ARG A 204 -14.81 -31.09 7.42
N SER A 205 -13.96 -31.51 8.36
CA SER A 205 -14.03 -32.83 9.00
C SER A 205 -15.31 -33.01 9.82
N GLU A 206 -15.76 -31.98 10.53
CA GLU A 206 -17.03 -31.96 11.26
C GLU A 206 -18.25 -31.99 10.32
N THR A 207 -18.19 -31.24 9.22
CA THR A 207 -19.24 -31.25 8.18
C THR A 207 -19.35 -32.64 7.54
N LEU A 208 -18.21 -33.25 7.16
CA LEU A 208 -18.15 -34.62 6.63
C LEU A 208 -18.69 -35.65 7.64
N ARG A 209 -18.28 -35.55 8.92
CA ARG A 209 -18.84 -36.41 9.99
C ARG A 209 -20.35 -36.22 10.15
N SER A 210 -20.86 -35.00 10.03
CA SER A 210 -22.31 -34.74 10.10
C SER A 210 -23.07 -35.35 8.92
N CYS A 211 -22.50 -35.32 7.70
CA CYS A 211 -23.06 -35.96 6.52
C CYS A 211 -23.06 -37.49 6.63
N CYS A 212 -21.97 -38.09 7.13
CA CYS A 212 -21.92 -39.54 7.40
C CYS A 212 -22.97 -39.97 8.44
N ARG A 213 -23.21 -39.17 9.49
CA ARG A 213 -24.26 -39.45 10.48
C ARG A 213 -25.69 -39.35 9.90
N ARG A 214 -25.92 -38.50 8.90
CA ARG A 214 -27.22 -38.39 8.20
C ARG A 214 -27.46 -39.49 7.15
N ARG A 215 -26.46 -40.32 6.82
CA ARG A 215 -26.58 -41.46 5.89
C ARG A 215 -26.64 -42.83 6.58
N ALA A 216 -26.71 -42.89 7.91
CA ALA A 216 -27.03 -44.15 8.58
C ALA A 216 -28.51 -44.49 8.31
N PRO A 217 -28.84 -45.59 7.61
CA PRO A 217 -30.23 -45.97 7.41
C PRO A 217 -30.82 -46.44 8.73
N SER A 218 -31.95 -45.87 9.09
CA SER A 218 -32.82 -46.39 10.13
C SER A 218 -33.30 -47.79 9.72
N GLY A 219 -32.78 -48.82 10.37
CA GLY A 219 -33.41 -50.15 10.44
C GLY A 219 -32.77 -51.23 9.57
N ILE A 220 -32.07 -52.16 10.22
CA ILE A 220 -32.26 -53.60 10.00
C ILE A 220 -32.21 -54.25 11.38
N SER A 221 -33.38 -54.50 11.95
CA SER A 221 -33.59 -55.59 12.89
C SER A 221 -33.70 -56.87 12.08
N GLU A 222 -32.85 -57.88 12.33
CA GLU A 222 -33.26 -59.30 12.36
C GLU A 222 -32.08 -60.22 12.74
N ILE A 223 -32.35 -61.02 13.78
CA ILE A 223 -32.04 -62.45 13.95
C ILE A 223 -30.55 -62.86 14.01
N ALA A 224 -30.08 -63.12 15.23
CA ALA A 224 -29.33 -64.34 15.54
C ALA A 224 -29.33 -64.65 17.06
N ARG A 225 -30.13 -65.67 17.41
CA ARG A 225 -30.21 -66.45 18.66
C ARG A 225 -30.93 -65.84 19.86
#